data_AF-A0A0F9DP87-F1
#
_entry.id   AF-A0A0F9DP87-F1
#
_cell.length_a   1.000
_cell.length_b   1.000
_cell.length_c   1.000
_cell.angle_alpha   90.00
_cell.angle_beta   90.00
_cell.angle_gamma   90.00
#
_symmetry.space_group_name_H-M   'P 1'
#
loop_
_entity.id
_entity.type
_entity.pdbx_description
1 polymer ?
#
loop_
_entity_poly.entity_id
_entity_poly.type
_entity_poly.pdbx_seq_one_letter_code
_entity_poly.pdbx_strand_id
1 'polypeptide(L)'
;SEVTVAIENLPFSSLVSVEGSSGDRSFNYLGTQETLPVNSQNFYMIPNLALFTDAYNIEEQSYQDGFVSLYYGSGTQVGGETDYDDRIYMTYANTQVDDYDSIITSGVPTSWEESFNITNQFLTTQDITVSGTALYHQLFDMTNDVIDNDDLVSILGNISGVYFGVKIPDEVNIAHIRAIGTPYEYDLSVQGFPIGDYVDGTYSNVVTEGFTQEFDGRSITELLNSTTDFSLEFASNGSKYIVFYQPLSAITQNYAQNNKLMVDYWSYHTFMEGFDYKIQEDPNDPFVSIINWTYYIEDLTTYTMHPDFSVDTSFFIEFSALSWSSANNDYIKDVQDKFTFRPVIKSNISVFYYGDDNESFSILNIVPQDQFNDSSIYKDLYIEIWQVGDPSTIELFNINLDPIIFDYIFQDENVSFYYWVNFTKIQEDLDTMRSGYTIVDDSYTYIEVNFISSRLIYELAQTPFNYDYLGAAHNSYHIKLTVEGQSPIYSYDTTEFNKFVEKIEDNYIYFNDKVFGEEGYIENKTQITIDFKAKLQPGLLDREHFSMVIYPWKHYFDVELSSITGPINYRDGYRKLSSSSIIAPFEYSLSINDTYSL
;
A
#
# COMPACT_ATOMS: atom_id res chain seq x y z
N SER A 1 21.52 -14.71 -7.10
CA SER A 1 20.13 -15.19 -7.10
C SER A 1 19.97 -16.15 -5.94
N GLU A 2 18.79 -16.20 -5.35
CA GLU A 2 18.47 -16.93 -4.13
C GLU A 2 17.05 -17.48 -4.26
N VAL A 3 16.74 -18.54 -3.53
CA VAL A 3 15.39 -19.08 -3.39
C VAL A 3 15.12 -19.41 -1.93
N THR A 4 13.91 -19.19 -1.47
CA THR A 4 13.47 -19.54 -0.12
C THR A 4 12.42 -20.62 -0.19
N VAL A 5 12.55 -21.66 0.62
CA VAL A 5 11.49 -22.64 0.81
C VAL A 5 10.92 -22.42 2.20
N ALA A 6 9.60 -22.31 2.31
CA ALA A 6 8.93 -22.11 3.59
C ALA A 6 7.70 -23.01 3.75
N ILE A 7 7.41 -23.36 5.00
CA ILE A 7 6.28 -24.17 5.44
C ILE A 7 5.24 -23.26 6.08
N GLU A 8 3.99 -23.41 5.66
CA GLU A 8 2.84 -22.70 6.23
C GLU A 8 1.80 -23.71 6.73
N ASN A 9 1.26 -23.51 7.95
CA ASN A 9 0.16 -24.32 8.52
C ASN A 9 0.42 -25.84 8.65
N LEU A 10 1.69 -26.27 8.68
CA LEU A 10 2.09 -27.67 8.98
C LEU A 10 2.82 -27.75 10.33
N PRO A 11 2.11 -27.64 11.48
CA PRO A 11 2.71 -27.46 12.80
C PRO A 11 3.55 -28.64 13.31
N PHE A 12 3.41 -29.83 12.71
CA PHE A 12 4.23 -31.00 13.04
C PHE A 12 5.37 -31.23 12.06
N SER A 13 5.61 -30.30 11.13
CA SER A 13 6.59 -30.46 10.06
C SER A 13 7.69 -29.41 10.10
N SER A 14 8.82 -29.76 9.52
CA SER A 14 9.99 -28.90 9.40
C SER A 14 10.77 -29.26 8.15
N LEU A 15 11.47 -28.30 7.58
CA LEU A 15 12.45 -28.49 6.54
C LEU A 15 13.70 -29.14 7.14
N VAL A 16 14.26 -30.09 6.40
CA VAL A 16 15.52 -30.73 6.71
C VAL A 16 16.36 -30.84 5.43
N SER A 17 17.67 -30.72 5.54
CA SER A 17 18.58 -31.18 4.48
C SER A 17 19.08 -32.58 4.80
N VAL A 18 19.13 -33.41 3.76
CA VAL A 18 19.59 -34.80 3.86
C VAL A 18 20.92 -34.94 3.16
N GLU A 19 22.00 -35.05 3.92
CA GLU A 19 23.34 -35.23 3.38
C GLU A 19 23.82 -36.68 3.54
N GLY A 20 24.65 -37.16 2.60
CA GLY A 20 25.32 -38.45 2.70
C GLY A 20 25.01 -39.44 1.57
N SER A 21 25.83 -40.49 1.49
CA SER A 21 25.70 -41.57 0.49
C SER A 21 25.43 -42.91 1.20
N SER A 22 24.74 -43.81 0.51
CA SER A 22 24.20 -45.10 1.00
C SER A 22 24.86 -45.66 2.28
N GLY A 23 24.23 -45.42 3.43
CA GLY A 23 24.61 -46.01 4.71
C GLY A 23 24.75 -44.99 5.85
N ASP A 24 25.30 -43.81 5.56
CA ASP A 24 25.47 -42.72 6.53
C ASP A 24 24.75 -41.48 5.99
N ARG A 25 23.50 -41.25 6.44
CA ARG A 25 22.76 -40.02 6.16
C ARG A 25 22.76 -39.14 7.41
N SER A 26 23.15 -37.88 7.27
CA SER A 26 22.98 -36.85 8.30
C SER A 26 21.74 -36.01 7.98
N PHE A 27 20.94 -35.76 9.02
CA PHE A 27 19.79 -34.87 8.98
C PHE A 27 20.18 -33.56 9.63
N ASN A 28 20.17 -32.49 8.85
CA ASN A 28 20.31 -31.15 9.39
C ASN A 28 18.92 -30.50 9.41
N TYR A 29 18.50 -30.09 10.60
CA TYR A 29 17.22 -29.41 10.79
C TYR A 29 17.33 -27.96 10.34
N LEU A 30 16.42 -27.53 9.47
CA LEU A 30 16.39 -26.19 8.88
C LEU A 30 15.20 -25.35 9.39
N GLY A 31 14.32 -25.92 10.21
CA GLY A 31 13.18 -25.18 10.76
C GLY A 31 12.00 -25.10 9.80
N THR A 32 11.27 -23.99 9.79
CA THR A 32 10.09 -23.81 8.94
C THR A 32 10.39 -23.06 7.65
N GLN A 33 11.60 -22.51 7.49
CA GLN A 33 12.03 -21.81 6.29
C GLN A 33 13.55 -21.94 6.09
N GLU A 34 14.00 -21.98 4.84
CA GLU A 34 15.42 -21.98 4.48
C GLU A 34 15.63 -21.17 3.20
N THR A 35 16.56 -20.22 3.23
CA THR A 35 17.00 -19.45 2.05
C THR A 35 18.31 -20.01 1.51
N LEU A 36 18.33 -20.33 0.22
CA LEU A 36 19.42 -21.03 -0.43
C LEU A 36 19.96 -20.17 -1.59
N PRO A 37 21.28 -19.93 -1.66
CA PRO A 37 21.85 -19.22 -2.80
C PRO A 37 21.74 -20.10 -4.06
N VAL A 38 21.45 -19.50 -5.20
CA VAL A 38 21.42 -20.17 -6.51
C VAL A 38 22.64 -19.74 -7.31
N ASN A 39 23.55 -20.67 -7.56
CA ASN A 39 24.78 -20.47 -8.32
C ASN A 39 25.12 -21.73 -9.14
N SER A 40 26.15 -21.65 -9.98
CA SER A 40 26.54 -22.75 -10.88
C SER A 40 26.91 -24.07 -10.18
N GLN A 41 27.19 -24.07 -8.87
CA GLN A 41 27.52 -25.27 -8.09
C GLN A 41 26.29 -26.00 -7.56
N ASN A 42 25.19 -25.29 -7.29
CA ASN A 42 23.97 -25.82 -6.69
C ASN A 42 22.70 -25.60 -7.54
N PHE A 43 22.85 -25.05 -8.75
CA PHE A 43 21.77 -24.76 -9.71
C PHE A 43 20.81 -25.93 -9.96
N TYR A 44 21.34 -27.16 -10.04
CA TYR A 44 20.55 -28.38 -10.27
C TYR A 44 20.27 -29.18 -9.00
N MET A 45 20.75 -28.71 -7.85
CA MET A 45 20.69 -29.42 -6.57
C MET A 45 20.55 -28.40 -5.45
N ILE A 46 19.35 -27.84 -5.31
CA ILE A 46 18.94 -27.26 -4.02
C ILE A 46 19.15 -28.39 -2.98
N PRO A 47 20.03 -28.24 -1.98
CA PRO A 47 20.65 -29.33 -1.23
C PRO A 47 19.63 -30.27 -0.57
N ASN A 48 19.29 -31.38 -1.25
CA ASN A 48 18.49 -32.52 -0.77
C ASN A 48 17.42 -32.13 0.28
N LEU A 49 16.65 -31.10 -0.05
CA LEU A 49 15.69 -30.51 0.87
C LEU A 49 14.49 -31.45 0.98
N ALA A 50 14.03 -31.67 2.21
CA ALA A 50 12.85 -32.48 2.45
C ALA A 50 11.98 -31.90 3.55
N LEU A 51 10.68 -32.16 3.46
CA LEU A 51 9.73 -31.97 4.54
C LEU A 51 9.81 -33.18 5.46
N PHE A 52 10.13 -32.95 6.73
CA PHE A 52 10.16 -33.92 7.80
C PHE A 52 9.01 -33.67 8.76
N THR A 53 8.23 -34.70 9.07
CA THR A 53 7.13 -34.59 10.05
C THR A 53 7.45 -35.40 11.30
N ASP A 54 7.53 -34.72 12.45
CA ASP A 54 7.85 -35.31 13.75
C ASP A 54 6.63 -35.32 14.69
N ALA A 55 5.77 -36.31 14.51
CA ALA A 55 4.57 -36.49 15.32
C ALA A 55 4.44 -37.93 15.82
N TYR A 56 5.50 -38.43 16.45
CA TYR A 56 5.64 -39.83 16.86
C TYR A 56 4.62 -40.32 17.92
N ASN A 57 4.17 -39.43 18.83
CA ASN A 57 3.42 -39.83 20.02
C ASN A 57 2.25 -38.88 20.32
N ILE A 58 1.37 -38.71 19.35
CA ILE A 58 0.08 -38.08 19.57
C ILE A 58 -0.87 -39.09 20.25
N GLU A 59 -1.66 -38.63 21.23
CA GLU A 59 -2.65 -39.47 21.91
C GLU A 59 -3.89 -39.69 21.03
N GLU A 60 -4.18 -38.74 20.15
CA GLU A 60 -5.32 -38.73 19.23
C GLU A 60 -4.84 -38.52 17.79
N GLN A 61 -5.69 -38.84 16.81
CA GLN A 61 -5.40 -38.54 15.40
C GLN A 61 -5.29 -37.04 15.21
N SER A 62 -4.19 -36.59 14.58
CA SER A 62 -4.00 -35.19 14.22
C SER A 62 -4.11 -35.01 12.71
N TYR A 63 -4.53 -33.83 12.33
CA TYR A 63 -4.65 -33.39 10.96
C TYR A 63 -3.84 -32.13 10.84
N GLN A 64 -3.03 -32.04 9.79
CA GLN A 64 -2.41 -30.79 9.40
C GLN A 64 -2.65 -30.57 7.92
N ASP A 65 -2.94 -29.33 7.58
CA ASP A 65 -3.34 -28.91 6.26
C ASP A 65 -2.67 -27.57 5.99
N GLY A 66 -1.80 -27.54 4.99
CA GLY A 66 -0.90 -26.41 4.80
C GLY A 66 -0.11 -26.51 3.51
N PHE A 67 0.92 -25.69 3.39
CA PHE A 67 1.65 -25.50 2.15
C PHE A 67 3.15 -25.59 2.38
N VAL A 68 3.85 -26.06 1.34
CA VAL A 68 5.28 -25.83 1.16
C VAL A 68 5.41 -24.92 -0.05
N SER A 69 5.94 -23.72 0.16
CA SER A 69 6.07 -22.68 -0.86
C SER A 69 7.54 -22.48 -1.22
N LEU A 70 7.82 -22.37 -2.52
CA LEU A 70 9.10 -21.98 -3.07
C LEU A 70 9.00 -20.52 -3.53
N TYR A 71 9.85 -19.67 -3.00
CA TYR A 71 9.96 -18.27 -3.33
C TYR A 71 11.28 -18.01 -4.04
N TYR A 72 11.27 -17.09 -4.99
CA TYR A 72 12.45 -16.44 -5.52
C TYR A 72 12.87 -15.34 -4.54
N GLY A 73 14.15 -15.24 -4.21
CA GLY A 73 14.67 -14.34 -3.18
C GLY A 73 14.62 -14.90 -1.76
N SER A 74 14.84 -14.03 -0.78
CA SER A 74 14.92 -14.37 0.65
C SER A 74 13.58 -14.24 1.40
N GLY A 75 12.52 -13.82 0.72
CA GLY A 75 11.19 -13.57 1.31
C GLY A 75 10.25 -14.77 1.28
N THR A 76 9.18 -14.67 2.07
CA THR A 76 8.09 -15.66 2.14
C THR A 76 6.72 -15.06 1.80
N GLN A 77 6.68 -13.81 1.37
CA GLN A 77 5.47 -13.16 0.89
C GLN A 77 5.24 -13.46 -0.59
N VAL A 78 3.98 -13.52 -1.02
CA VAL A 78 3.63 -13.89 -2.40
C VAL A 78 4.22 -12.90 -3.41
N GLY A 79 4.13 -11.60 -3.13
CA GLY A 79 4.78 -10.54 -3.91
C GLY A 79 6.25 -10.33 -3.58
N GLY A 80 6.84 -11.11 -2.66
CA GLY A 80 8.21 -10.96 -2.16
C GLY A 80 8.54 -9.64 -1.46
N GLU A 81 7.57 -8.75 -1.33
CA GLU A 81 7.64 -7.52 -0.53
C GLU A 81 7.51 -7.87 0.96
N THR A 82 8.10 -7.08 1.84
CA THR A 82 7.90 -7.17 3.27
C THR A 82 7.74 -5.77 3.82
N ASP A 83 6.74 -5.61 4.66
CA ASP A 83 6.47 -4.37 5.38
C ASP A 83 7.39 -4.34 6.60
N TYR A 84 8.08 -3.22 6.77
CA TYR A 84 9.01 -2.98 7.85
C TYR A 84 8.55 -1.77 8.67
N ASP A 85 8.65 -1.91 9.98
CA ASP A 85 8.60 -0.82 10.94
C ASP A 85 9.97 -0.67 11.61
N ASP A 86 10.52 0.54 11.61
CA ASP A 86 11.72 0.85 12.38
C ASP A 86 11.53 2.12 13.21
N ARG A 87 12.34 2.24 14.27
CA ARG A 87 12.34 3.39 15.16
C ARG A 87 13.71 4.05 15.15
N ILE A 88 13.75 5.27 14.64
CA ILE A 88 14.96 6.07 14.55
C ILE A 88 14.95 7.12 15.67
N TYR A 89 16.08 7.22 16.37
CA TYR A 89 16.28 8.19 17.44
C TYR A 89 17.11 9.36 16.94
N MET A 90 16.75 10.56 17.39
CA MET A 90 17.54 11.75 17.13
C MET A 90 18.91 11.62 17.78
N THR A 91 19.95 12.06 17.07
CA THR A 91 21.33 12.04 17.57
C THR A 91 22.05 13.32 17.16
N TYR A 92 23.15 13.61 17.84
CA TYR A 92 24.02 14.73 17.49
C TYR A 92 24.87 14.38 16.27
N ALA A 93 25.08 15.35 15.38
CA ALA A 93 25.97 15.19 14.22
C ALA A 93 27.44 15.10 14.67
N ASN A 94 27.89 16.07 15.49
CA ASN A 94 29.30 16.15 15.90
C ASN A 94 29.51 16.71 17.31
N THR A 95 28.60 17.55 17.80
CA THR A 95 28.74 18.25 19.08
C THR A 95 27.52 17.98 19.94
N GLN A 96 27.75 17.50 21.16
CA GLN A 96 26.69 17.37 22.14
C GLN A 96 26.19 18.75 22.55
N VAL A 97 24.87 18.94 22.45
CA VAL A 97 24.13 20.09 22.93
C VAL A 97 23.10 19.63 23.95
N ASP A 98 22.61 20.53 24.81
CA ASP A 98 21.53 20.18 25.72
C ASP A 98 20.23 19.88 24.93
N ASP A 99 19.26 19.25 25.59
CA ASP A 99 17.99 18.93 24.93
C ASP A 99 17.33 20.21 24.39
N TYR A 100 16.84 20.15 23.14
CA TYR A 100 16.18 21.25 22.43
C TYR A 100 17.08 22.46 22.11
N ASP A 101 18.39 22.38 22.39
CA ASP A 101 19.37 23.38 22.00
C ASP A 101 20.01 23.07 20.64
N SER A 102 20.62 24.08 20.01
CA SER A 102 21.31 23.91 18.74
C SER A 102 22.43 24.91 18.48
N ILE A 103 23.39 24.49 17.65
CA ILE A 103 24.41 25.35 17.07
C ILE A 103 24.00 25.70 15.64
N ILE A 104 23.77 26.99 15.40
CA ILE A 104 23.29 27.52 14.13
C ILE A 104 24.43 28.17 13.37
N THR A 105 24.57 27.79 12.09
CA THR A 105 25.51 28.41 11.16
C THR A 105 24.76 28.81 9.90
N SER A 106 24.78 30.10 9.56
CA SER A 106 24.08 30.62 8.37
C SER A 106 22.58 30.23 8.30
N GLY A 107 21.90 30.19 9.45
CA GLY A 107 20.47 29.84 9.56
C GLY A 107 20.15 28.35 9.55
N VAL A 108 21.16 27.47 9.55
CA VAL A 108 20.97 26.02 9.55
C VAL A 108 21.48 25.42 10.87
N PRO A 109 20.69 24.56 11.54
CA PRO A 109 21.14 23.72 12.64
C PRO A 109 22.25 22.75 12.22
N THR A 110 23.35 22.73 12.97
CA THR A 110 24.52 21.89 12.64
C THR A 110 24.92 20.92 13.76
N SER A 111 24.28 21.01 14.92
CA SER A 111 24.54 20.12 16.06
C SER A 111 23.78 18.79 15.97
N TRP A 112 22.69 18.72 15.21
CA TRP A 112 21.83 17.54 15.06
C TRP A 112 22.13 16.79 13.75
N GLU A 113 22.09 15.46 13.79
CA GLU A 113 22.23 14.61 12.61
C GLU A 113 21.02 14.81 11.72
N GLU A 114 21.22 15.15 10.45
CA GLU A 114 20.12 15.39 9.49
C GLU A 114 19.80 14.15 8.66
N SER A 115 20.75 13.23 8.50
CA SER A 115 20.63 12.08 7.60
C SER A 115 20.57 10.76 8.37
N PHE A 116 19.48 10.01 8.16
CA PHE A 116 19.25 8.73 8.80
C PHE A 116 19.03 7.64 7.75
N ASN A 117 19.74 6.53 7.87
CA ASN A 117 19.54 5.39 6.97
C ASN A 117 18.18 4.74 7.25
N ILE A 118 17.39 4.54 6.19
CA ILE A 118 16.14 3.78 6.24
C ILE A 118 16.45 2.29 6.15
N THR A 119 17.08 1.89 5.05
CA THR A 119 17.32 0.50 4.72
C THR A 119 18.41 0.38 3.67
N ASN A 120 19.00 -0.80 3.59
CA ASN A 120 19.89 -1.23 2.51
C ASN A 120 19.18 -2.23 1.56
N GLN A 121 17.87 -2.40 1.72
CA GLN A 121 17.02 -3.22 0.87
C GLN A 121 16.40 -2.39 -0.26
N PHE A 122 15.90 -3.07 -1.28
CA PHE A 122 15.15 -2.43 -2.35
C PHE A 122 13.79 -1.98 -1.86
N LEU A 123 13.64 -0.69 -1.55
CA LEU A 123 12.32 -0.10 -1.35
C LEU A 123 11.38 -0.40 -2.53
N THR A 124 10.11 -0.62 -2.23
CA THR A 124 9.04 -0.74 -3.23
C THR A 124 8.53 0.66 -3.61
N THR A 125 7.54 0.73 -4.51
CA THR A 125 6.82 1.97 -4.82
C THR A 125 5.68 2.26 -3.84
N GLN A 126 5.58 1.51 -2.73
CA GLN A 126 4.61 1.80 -1.68
C GLN A 126 5.04 3.04 -0.88
N ASP A 127 4.06 3.73 -0.30
CA ASP A 127 4.30 4.93 0.50
C ASP A 127 5.21 4.63 1.71
N ILE A 128 6.08 5.59 2.00
CA ILE A 128 6.93 5.58 3.19
C ILE A 128 6.36 6.60 4.14
N THR A 129 5.96 6.16 5.33
CA THR A 129 5.36 7.06 6.33
C THR A 129 6.33 7.26 7.48
N VAL A 130 6.43 8.50 7.94
CA VAL A 130 7.23 8.87 9.10
C VAL A 130 6.32 9.52 10.12
N SER A 131 6.32 9.01 11.34
CA SER A 131 5.46 9.51 12.41
C SER A 131 6.16 9.49 13.75
N GLY A 132 5.71 10.26 14.72
CA GLY A 132 6.38 10.34 16.00
C GLY A 132 5.65 11.18 17.02
N THR A 133 6.16 11.16 18.25
CA THR A 133 5.70 12.09 19.29
C THR A 133 6.65 13.27 19.34
N ALA A 134 6.12 14.46 19.08
CA ALA A 134 6.87 15.71 19.09
C ALA A 134 6.31 16.65 20.16
N LEU A 135 7.18 17.50 20.70
CA LEU A 135 6.80 18.56 21.62
C LEU A 135 6.44 19.81 20.79
N TYR A 136 5.34 20.44 21.18
CA TYR A 136 4.80 21.63 20.53
C TYR A 136 4.43 22.69 21.56
N HIS A 137 4.44 23.94 21.08
CA HIS A 137 4.09 25.12 21.83
C HIS A 137 2.84 25.76 21.24
N GLN A 138 1.89 26.14 22.08
CA GLN A 138 0.70 26.85 21.63
C GLN A 138 0.41 28.06 22.51
N LEU A 139 0.13 29.19 21.85
CA LEU A 139 -0.28 30.42 22.52
C LEU A 139 -1.80 30.55 22.48
N PHE A 140 -2.39 30.73 23.66
CA PHE A 140 -3.81 31.03 23.82
C PHE A 140 -4.01 32.48 24.23
N ASP A 141 -4.95 33.16 23.57
CA ASP A 141 -5.46 34.46 23.97
C ASP A 141 -6.52 34.33 25.05
N MET A 142 -6.18 34.82 26.24
CA MET A 142 -7.05 34.80 27.41
C MET A 142 -8.28 35.72 27.29
N THR A 143 -8.47 36.38 26.15
CA THR A 143 -9.63 37.21 25.79
C THR A 143 -10.53 36.51 24.77
N ASN A 144 -9.95 35.87 23.76
CA ASN A 144 -10.68 35.38 22.58
C ASN A 144 -10.85 33.86 22.57
N ASP A 145 -9.90 33.12 23.12
CA ASP A 145 -9.90 31.64 23.07
C ASP A 145 -10.58 31.02 24.29
N VAL A 146 -11.02 31.85 25.23
CA VAL A 146 -11.65 31.43 26.48
C VAL A 146 -13.08 30.97 26.23
N ILE A 147 -13.37 29.76 26.70
CA ILE A 147 -14.70 29.19 26.78
C ILE A 147 -15.14 29.28 28.24
N ASP A 148 -16.27 29.94 28.48
CA ASP A 148 -16.79 30.09 29.83
C ASP A 148 -17.34 28.77 30.40
N ASN A 149 -17.60 28.75 31.70
CA ASN A 149 -18.08 27.55 32.37
C ASN A 149 -19.46 27.10 31.88
N ASP A 150 -20.35 28.02 31.48
CA ASP A 150 -21.71 27.64 31.05
C ASP A 150 -21.64 26.89 29.71
N ASP A 151 -20.80 27.37 28.78
CA ASP A 151 -20.54 26.70 27.52
C ASP A 151 -19.79 25.37 27.72
N LEU A 152 -18.79 25.32 28.61
CA LEU A 152 -18.10 24.05 28.93
C LEU A 152 -19.05 22.99 29.50
N VAL A 153 -19.99 23.38 30.37
CA VAL A 153 -20.99 22.45 30.92
C VAL A 153 -21.87 21.86 29.82
N SER A 154 -22.15 22.63 28.76
CA SER A 154 -22.90 22.14 27.62
C SER A 154 -22.11 21.14 26.75
N ILE A 155 -20.78 21.27 26.70
CA ILE A 155 -19.87 20.48 25.86
C ILE A 155 -19.41 19.20 26.58
N LEU A 156 -18.90 19.34 27.81
CA LEU A 156 -18.23 18.29 28.57
C LEU A 156 -19.12 17.70 29.68
N GLY A 157 -20.27 18.32 29.97
CA GLY A 157 -21.06 18.03 31.16
C GLY A 157 -20.54 18.77 32.39
N ASN A 158 -21.16 18.53 33.54
CA ASN A 158 -20.85 19.27 34.77
C ASN A 158 -19.53 18.80 35.41
N ILE A 159 -18.46 19.59 35.25
CA ILE A 159 -17.17 19.39 35.91
C ILE A 159 -17.08 20.32 37.12
N SER A 160 -16.90 19.75 38.32
CA SER A 160 -16.90 20.54 39.56
C SER A 160 -15.67 21.44 39.67
N GLY A 161 -15.90 22.74 39.96
CA GLY A 161 -14.83 23.68 40.28
C GLY A 161 -14.13 24.31 39.07
N VAL A 162 -14.63 24.08 37.85
CA VAL A 162 -14.13 24.72 36.63
C VAL A 162 -14.58 26.18 36.58
N TYR A 163 -13.66 27.05 36.16
CA TYR A 163 -13.94 28.46 35.92
C TYR A 163 -14.08 28.78 34.42
N PHE A 164 -13.21 28.20 33.59
CA PHE A 164 -13.19 28.38 32.14
C PHE A 164 -12.31 27.30 31.50
N GLY A 165 -12.22 27.29 30.17
CA GLY A 165 -11.32 26.42 29.43
C GLY A 165 -10.89 27.01 28.10
N VAL A 166 -9.98 26.31 27.43
CA VAL A 166 -9.56 26.61 26.05
C VAL A 166 -9.65 25.33 25.23
N LYS A 167 -9.96 25.46 23.93
CA LYS A 167 -10.05 24.32 23.02
C LYS A 167 -8.71 24.11 22.31
N ILE A 168 -8.19 22.88 22.36
CA ILE A 168 -7.06 22.47 21.51
C ILE A 168 -7.61 22.21 20.09
N PRO A 169 -6.92 22.62 19.01
CA PRO A 169 -7.36 22.35 17.65
C PRO A 169 -7.64 20.86 17.41
N ASP A 170 -8.69 20.55 16.65
CA ASP A 170 -9.16 19.17 16.53
C ASP A 170 -8.13 18.27 15.81
N GLU A 171 -7.35 18.87 14.91
CA GLU A 171 -6.24 18.28 14.15
C GLU A 171 -5.04 17.86 15.02
N VAL A 172 -4.87 18.44 16.21
CA VAL A 172 -3.74 18.11 17.09
C VAL A 172 -4.06 16.87 17.92
N ASN A 173 -3.28 15.80 17.74
CA ASN A 173 -3.42 14.59 18.54
C ASN A 173 -2.56 14.65 19.82
N ILE A 174 -3.04 15.40 20.80
CA ILE A 174 -2.34 15.61 22.07
C ILE A 174 -2.24 14.33 22.90
N ALA A 175 -1.03 13.96 23.31
CA ALA A 175 -0.75 12.85 24.21
C ALA A 175 -0.83 13.29 25.68
N HIS A 176 -0.11 14.35 26.03
CA HIS A 176 -0.19 14.96 27.36
C HIS A 176 0.34 16.40 27.39
N ILE A 177 -0.11 17.17 28.38
CA ILE A 177 0.40 18.51 28.67
C ILE A 177 1.72 18.38 29.42
N ARG A 178 2.79 19.00 28.90
CA ARG A 178 4.08 19.13 29.59
C ARG A 178 3.99 20.25 30.63
N ALA A 179 3.58 21.44 30.21
CA ALA A 179 3.53 22.62 31.07
C ALA A 179 2.52 23.65 30.55
N ILE A 180 1.98 24.46 31.46
CA ILE A 180 1.17 25.65 31.13
C ILE A 180 1.67 26.81 31.99
N GLY A 181 1.87 27.98 31.40
CA GLY A 181 2.33 29.14 32.16
C GLY A 181 2.61 30.36 31.31
N THR A 182 3.43 31.25 31.86
CA THR A 182 3.84 32.49 31.19
C THR A 182 4.48 32.14 29.84
N PRO A 183 4.18 32.87 28.75
CA PRO A 183 4.89 32.74 27.48
C PRO A 183 6.39 33.07 27.63
N TYR A 184 7.25 32.30 26.97
CA TYR A 184 8.68 32.57 26.83
C TYR A 184 9.05 32.73 25.35
N GLU A 185 10.21 33.33 25.09
CA GLU A 185 10.77 33.41 23.74
C GLU A 185 11.44 32.07 23.38
N TYR A 186 11.45 31.66 22.11
CA TYR A 186 12.13 30.46 21.63
C TYR A 186 12.73 30.68 20.22
N ASP A 187 13.72 29.84 19.88
CA ASP A 187 14.57 29.97 18.70
C ASP A 187 14.19 29.00 17.58
N LEU A 188 13.64 29.56 16.51
CA LEU A 188 12.98 28.86 15.39
C LEU A 188 13.85 27.91 14.55
N SER A 189 15.14 27.84 14.84
CA SER A 189 16.05 26.98 14.10
C SER A 189 15.99 25.53 14.56
N VAL A 190 15.65 25.24 15.82
CA VAL A 190 15.47 23.84 16.32
C VAL A 190 14.25 23.73 17.23
N GLN A 191 13.84 24.85 17.82
CA GLN A 191 12.65 24.91 18.64
C GLN A 191 11.43 25.14 17.75
N GLY A 192 10.38 24.39 17.99
CA GLY A 192 9.22 24.23 17.15
C GLY A 192 8.46 25.53 16.94
N PHE A 193 7.69 25.58 15.86
CA PHE A 193 6.84 26.73 15.58
C PHE A 193 5.66 26.79 16.56
N PRO A 194 5.30 27.96 17.11
CA PRO A 194 4.17 28.07 17.99
C PRO A 194 2.92 28.04 17.12
N ILE A 195 1.88 27.38 17.61
CA ILE A 195 0.63 27.31 16.87
C ILE A 195 -0.30 28.43 17.37
N GLY A 196 -1.02 29.09 16.44
CA GLY A 196 -2.06 30.08 16.71
C GLY A 196 -1.95 31.37 15.88
N ASP A 197 -2.96 32.24 15.96
CA ASP A 197 -3.04 33.51 15.18
C ASP A 197 -2.03 34.61 15.63
N TYR A 198 -1.05 34.27 16.48
CA TYR A 198 -0.20 35.21 17.21
C TYR A 198 1.30 35.10 16.87
N VAL A 199 1.63 34.49 15.74
CA VAL A 199 2.97 34.15 15.22
C VAL A 199 3.92 35.35 14.94
N ASP A 200 3.56 36.58 15.32
CA ASP A 200 4.15 37.83 14.82
C ASP A 200 5.48 38.27 15.49
N GLY A 201 6.44 37.34 15.65
CA GLY A 201 7.84 37.66 16.02
C GLY A 201 8.09 38.21 17.42
N THR A 202 7.06 38.27 18.29
CA THR A 202 7.22 38.71 19.69
C THR A 202 7.82 37.61 20.56
N TYR A 203 7.46 36.35 20.30
CA TYR A 203 7.93 35.18 21.04
C TYR A 203 8.79 34.24 20.18
N SER A 204 8.86 34.48 18.86
CA SER A 204 9.67 33.68 17.93
C SER A 204 10.89 34.47 17.50
N ASN A 205 12.08 33.93 17.71
CA ASN A 205 13.31 34.53 17.22
C ASN A 205 13.96 33.65 16.15
N VAL A 206 14.29 34.22 14.99
CA VAL A 206 15.07 33.51 13.97
C VAL A 206 16.56 33.67 14.29
N VAL A 207 17.19 32.57 14.69
CA VAL A 207 18.64 32.53 14.90
C VAL A 207 19.31 32.23 13.57
N THR A 208 20.32 33.03 13.24
CA THR A 208 21.10 32.85 12.00
C THR A 208 22.55 32.45 12.25
N GLU A 209 23.04 32.59 13.49
CA GLU A 209 24.40 32.25 13.89
C GLU A 209 24.48 32.06 15.42
N GLY A 210 25.26 31.09 15.89
CA GLY A 210 25.59 30.93 17.32
C GLY A 210 24.83 29.79 18.00
N PHE A 211 24.62 29.90 19.31
CA PHE A 211 23.87 28.93 20.11
C PHE A 211 22.44 29.43 20.30
N THR A 212 21.47 28.51 20.26
CA THR A 212 20.11 28.82 20.69
C THR A 212 20.05 29.06 22.20
N GLN A 213 18.99 29.72 22.63
CA GLN A 213 18.68 29.94 24.04
C GLN A 213 18.03 28.72 24.69
N GLU A 214 18.06 28.71 26.03
CA GLU A 214 17.43 27.68 26.86
C GLU A 214 15.95 27.50 26.49
N PHE A 215 15.59 26.25 26.21
CA PHE A 215 14.25 25.83 25.79
C PHE A 215 13.12 26.27 26.72
N ASP A 216 13.30 26.27 28.04
CA ASP A 216 12.27 26.69 28.99
C ASP A 216 12.91 27.34 30.21
N GLY A 217 13.19 28.65 30.11
CA GLY A 217 13.77 29.42 31.19
C GLY A 217 12.80 29.79 32.33
N ARG A 218 11.57 29.27 32.34
CA ARG A 218 10.56 29.67 33.34
C ARG A 218 10.88 29.09 34.72
N SER A 219 10.69 29.92 35.72
CA SER A 219 10.69 29.48 37.11
C SER A 219 9.40 28.72 37.45
N ILE A 220 9.46 27.86 38.47
CA ILE A 220 8.28 27.11 38.95
C ILE A 220 7.10 28.03 39.36
N THR A 221 7.38 29.28 39.71
CA THR A 221 6.34 30.27 40.06
C THR A 221 5.60 30.84 38.85
N GLU A 222 6.12 30.64 37.65
CA GLU A 222 5.52 31.05 36.38
C GLU A 222 4.74 29.91 35.71
N LEU A 223 4.68 28.75 36.36
CA LEU A 223 4.00 27.55 35.87
C LEU A 223 2.77 27.24 36.72
N LEU A 224 1.72 26.79 36.05
CA LEU A 224 0.53 26.24 36.68
C LEU A 224 0.81 24.84 37.22
N ASN A 225 0.22 24.53 38.37
CA ASN A 225 0.34 23.21 38.97
C ASN A 225 -0.57 22.21 38.24
N SER A 226 0.05 21.23 37.57
CA SER A 226 -0.63 20.19 36.79
C SER A 226 -1.56 19.27 37.58
N THR A 227 -1.55 19.34 38.92
CA THR A 227 -2.42 18.54 39.78
C THR A 227 -3.59 19.32 40.37
N THR A 228 -3.54 20.65 40.37
CA THR A 228 -4.55 21.47 41.05
C THR A 228 -5.15 22.57 40.19
N ASP A 229 -4.46 23.02 39.16
CA ASP A 229 -4.83 24.26 38.47
C ASP A 229 -5.54 24.02 37.14
N PHE A 230 -5.30 22.87 36.49
CA PHE A 230 -5.93 22.50 35.23
C PHE A 230 -6.04 20.98 35.04
N SER A 231 -6.87 20.57 34.08
CA SER A 231 -6.90 19.21 33.52
C SER A 231 -7.14 19.24 32.01
N LEU A 232 -6.77 18.14 31.32
CA LEU A 232 -7.09 17.89 29.92
C LEU A 232 -8.35 17.01 29.85
N GLU A 233 -9.38 17.51 29.19
CA GLU A 233 -10.71 16.89 29.08
C GLU A 233 -11.09 16.64 27.62
N PHE A 234 -11.92 15.62 27.41
CA PHE A 234 -12.32 15.17 26.07
C PHE A 234 -13.84 15.21 25.94
N ALA A 235 -14.32 15.88 24.89
CA ALA A 235 -15.72 15.85 24.53
C ALA A 235 -16.07 14.54 23.80
N SER A 236 -17.37 14.20 23.78
CA SER A 236 -17.87 12.96 23.15
C SER A 236 -17.58 12.86 21.65
N ASN A 237 -17.34 13.98 20.97
CA ASN A 237 -16.97 14.06 19.55
C ASN A 237 -15.45 13.94 19.32
N GLY A 238 -14.64 13.74 20.37
CA GLY A 238 -13.18 13.65 20.27
C GLY A 238 -12.43 14.99 20.38
N SER A 239 -13.14 16.13 20.47
CA SER A 239 -12.51 17.44 20.71
C SER A 239 -11.86 17.50 22.09
N LYS A 240 -10.72 18.19 22.18
CA LYS A 240 -9.90 18.28 23.41
C LYS A 240 -9.94 19.68 24.00
N TYR A 241 -10.03 19.76 25.33
CA TYR A 241 -10.13 21.01 26.07
C TYR A 241 -9.21 21.01 27.27
N ILE A 242 -8.53 22.12 27.52
CA ILE A 242 -7.85 22.35 28.80
C ILE A 242 -8.81 23.16 29.66
N VAL A 243 -9.21 22.60 30.81
CA VAL A 243 -10.10 23.28 31.76
C VAL A 243 -9.29 23.76 32.96
N PHE A 244 -9.64 24.94 33.48
CA PHE A 244 -8.92 25.59 34.57
C PHE A 244 -9.76 25.70 35.83
N TYR A 245 -9.14 25.41 36.97
CA TYR A 245 -9.74 25.44 38.31
C TYR A 245 -9.45 26.73 39.09
N GLN A 246 -8.87 27.72 38.42
CA GLN A 246 -8.68 29.08 38.95
C GLN A 246 -9.45 30.11 38.10
N PRO A 247 -9.90 31.22 38.70
CA PRO A 247 -10.54 32.30 37.95
C PRO A 247 -9.63 32.83 36.83
N LEU A 248 -10.21 33.18 35.68
CA LEU A 248 -9.51 33.77 34.54
C LEU A 248 -8.62 34.95 34.96
N SER A 249 -9.10 35.82 35.85
CA SER A 249 -8.33 36.97 36.35
C SER A 249 -7.06 36.58 37.11
N ALA A 250 -7.07 35.46 37.83
CA ALA A 250 -5.89 34.95 38.53
C ALA A 250 -4.88 34.34 37.55
N ILE A 251 -5.36 33.64 36.52
CA ILE A 251 -4.51 33.10 35.44
C ILE A 251 -3.85 34.26 34.67
N THR A 252 -4.64 35.23 34.22
CA THR A 252 -4.14 36.37 33.44
C THR A 252 -3.14 37.22 34.23
N GLN A 253 -3.31 37.35 35.55
CA GLN A 253 -2.43 38.17 36.38
C GLN A 253 -1.09 37.48 36.69
N ASN A 254 -1.09 36.17 36.90
CA ASN A 254 0.07 35.46 37.46
C ASN A 254 0.82 34.59 36.45
N TYR A 255 0.15 34.14 35.39
CA TYR A 255 0.69 33.14 34.45
C TYR A 255 0.53 33.56 32.98
N ALA A 256 0.02 34.76 32.70
CA ALA A 256 -0.09 35.26 31.32
C ALA A 256 0.74 36.52 31.14
N GLN A 257 1.25 36.73 29.92
CA GLN A 257 1.93 37.95 29.52
C GLN A 257 1.27 38.48 28.24
N ASN A 258 0.96 39.78 28.20
CA ASN A 258 0.21 40.39 27.10
C ASN A 258 -1.12 39.68 26.78
N ASN A 259 -1.81 39.18 27.84
CA ASN A 259 -3.00 38.32 27.74
C ASN A 259 -2.78 37.00 26.98
N LYS A 260 -1.53 36.55 26.82
CA LYS A 260 -1.20 35.25 26.25
C LYS A 260 -0.77 34.27 27.32
N LEU A 261 -1.24 33.04 27.19
CA LEU A 261 -0.84 31.88 27.99
C LEU A 261 -0.18 30.87 27.06
N MET A 262 0.94 30.28 27.46
CA MET A 262 1.61 29.25 26.67
C MET A 262 1.32 27.87 27.23
N VAL A 263 1.00 26.94 26.34
CA VAL A 263 0.80 25.52 26.64
C VAL A 263 1.82 24.73 25.83
N ASP A 264 2.67 23.98 26.54
CA ASP A 264 3.59 23.03 25.94
C ASP A 264 2.99 21.62 26.07
N TYR A 265 2.97 20.89 24.98
CA TYR A 265 2.39 19.55 24.98
C TYR A 265 3.07 18.61 23.99
N TRP A 266 3.06 17.33 24.34
CA TRP A 266 3.46 16.27 23.44
C TRP A 266 2.27 15.88 22.58
N SER A 267 2.47 15.81 21.27
CA SER A 267 1.45 15.34 20.34
C SER A 267 2.02 14.32 19.37
N TYR A 268 1.18 13.38 18.97
CA TYR A 268 1.50 12.46 17.89
C TYR A 268 1.32 13.17 16.56
N HIS A 269 2.35 13.14 15.72
CA HIS A 269 2.40 13.79 14.43
C HIS A 269 2.83 12.81 13.34
N THR A 270 2.17 12.89 12.19
CA THR A 270 2.62 12.22 10.96
C THR A 270 3.30 13.28 10.11
N PHE A 271 4.60 13.14 9.91
CA PHE A 271 5.44 14.09 9.20
C PHE A 271 5.21 14.00 7.70
N MET A 272 5.36 15.13 7.01
CA MET A 272 5.11 15.29 5.59
C MET A 272 6.41 15.29 4.78
N GLU A 273 6.54 14.33 3.87
CA GLU A 273 7.64 14.29 2.90
C GLU A 273 7.63 15.55 2.01
N GLY A 274 8.81 16.07 1.68
CA GLY A 274 9.00 17.32 0.95
C GLY A 274 8.94 18.57 1.85
N PHE A 275 8.46 18.44 3.09
CA PHE A 275 8.34 19.53 4.05
C PHE A 275 9.20 19.27 5.30
N ASP A 276 8.80 18.31 6.14
CA ASP A 276 9.52 17.95 7.37
C ASP A 276 10.84 17.22 7.06
N TYR A 277 10.79 16.34 6.05
CA TYR A 277 11.93 15.54 5.59
C TYR A 277 11.83 15.28 4.10
N LYS A 278 12.92 14.78 3.50
CA LYS A 278 12.97 14.27 2.13
C LYS A 278 13.53 12.87 2.14
N ILE A 279 12.98 11.99 1.30
CA ILE A 279 13.57 10.68 1.05
C ILE A 279 14.55 10.83 -0.11
N GLN A 280 15.76 10.31 0.08
CA GLN A 280 16.81 10.35 -0.92
C GLN A 280 17.39 8.95 -1.07
N GLU A 281 17.49 8.47 -2.31
CA GLU A 281 18.31 7.29 -2.62
C GLU A 281 19.68 7.77 -3.09
N ASP A 282 20.77 7.11 -2.68
CA ASP A 282 22.10 7.48 -3.18
C ASP A 282 22.16 7.17 -4.68
N PRO A 283 22.37 8.18 -5.53
CA PRO A 283 22.44 7.97 -6.96
C PRO A 283 23.60 7.08 -7.45
N ASN A 284 24.66 6.96 -6.66
CA ASN A 284 25.81 6.10 -6.93
C ASN A 284 25.69 4.73 -6.27
N ASP A 285 24.88 4.63 -5.22
CA ASP A 285 24.51 3.40 -4.53
C ASP A 285 22.97 3.35 -4.38
N PRO A 286 22.25 2.96 -5.45
CA PRO A 286 20.78 3.04 -5.52
C PRO A 286 20.08 2.02 -4.59
N PHE A 287 20.84 1.42 -3.66
CA PHE A 287 20.39 0.48 -2.65
C PHE A 287 20.34 1.09 -1.26
N VAL A 288 20.89 2.30 -1.10
CA VAL A 288 20.87 3.03 0.17
C VAL A 288 19.82 4.12 0.07
N SER A 289 18.83 4.02 0.97
CA SER A 289 17.78 5.02 1.11
C SER A 289 17.93 5.71 2.45
N ILE A 290 17.86 7.04 2.45
CA ILE A 290 17.97 7.87 3.65
C ILE A 290 16.77 8.79 3.80
N ILE A 291 16.40 9.07 5.06
CA ILE A 291 15.61 10.22 5.44
C ILE A 291 16.59 11.37 5.68
N ASN A 292 16.34 12.50 5.02
CA ASN A 292 17.06 13.74 5.24
C ASN A 292 16.11 14.78 5.82
N TRP A 293 16.29 15.14 7.09
CA TRP A 293 15.42 16.09 7.80
C TRP A 293 15.70 17.53 7.37
N THR A 294 14.62 18.30 7.20
CA THR A 294 14.72 19.73 6.94
C THR A 294 14.66 20.50 8.26
N TYR A 295 15.81 20.77 8.87
CA TYR A 295 15.84 21.50 10.16
C TYR A 295 15.75 23.02 10.04
N TYR A 296 15.81 23.58 8.83
CA TYR A 296 15.84 25.02 8.63
C TYR A 296 14.50 25.52 8.07
N ILE A 297 14.09 26.71 8.50
CA ILE A 297 12.89 27.37 7.99
C ILE A 297 13.20 28.05 6.66
N GLU A 298 12.57 27.60 5.59
CA GLU A 298 12.63 28.24 4.27
C GLU A 298 11.87 29.56 4.20
N ASP A 299 10.65 29.60 4.75
CA ASP A 299 9.78 30.79 4.79
C ASP A 299 8.88 30.75 6.03
N LEU A 300 8.91 31.81 6.85
CA LEU A 300 8.10 31.95 8.06
C LEU A 300 6.58 31.82 7.82
N THR A 301 6.11 32.00 6.60
CA THR A 301 4.69 31.86 6.22
C THR A 301 4.31 30.45 5.77
N THR A 302 5.29 29.58 5.54
CA THR A 302 5.08 28.19 5.08
C THR A 302 4.99 27.19 6.22
N TYR A 303 5.52 27.52 7.40
CA TYR A 303 5.53 26.65 8.56
C TYR A 303 4.44 27.02 9.54
N THR A 304 3.53 26.07 9.78
CA THR A 304 2.48 26.18 10.80
C THR A 304 2.84 25.41 12.08
N MET A 305 3.73 24.43 11.98
CA MET A 305 4.11 23.52 13.05
C MET A 305 5.48 22.90 12.69
N HIS A 306 6.40 22.82 13.65
CA HIS A 306 7.69 22.15 13.46
C HIS A 306 8.03 21.40 14.76
N PRO A 307 8.50 20.14 14.70
CA PRO A 307 8.81 19.37 15.91
C PRO A 307 10.04 19.92 16.64
N ASP A 308 9.97 19.89 17.97
CA ASP A 308 11.13 20.03 18.87
C ASP A 308 11.92 18.72 18.98
N PHE A 309 13.25 18.83 19.04
CA PHE A 309 14.13 17.67 19.12
C PHE A 309 14.93 17.59 20.42
N SER A 310 14.95 16.39 21.00
CA SER A 310 15.82 15.95 22.08
C SER A 310 16.43 14.61 21.68
N VAL A 311 17.46 14.14 22.38
CA VAL A 311 18.00 12.78 22.13
C VAL A 311 17.00 11.66 22.46
N ASP A 312 16.00 11.97 23.28
CA ASP A 312 14.90 11.06 23.60
C ASP A 312 13.77 11.11 22.54
N THR A 313 13.81 12.07 21.62
CA THR A 313 12.87 12.16 20.49
C THR A 313 13.18 11.06 19.49
N SER A 314 12.13 10.40 19.02
CA SER A 314 12.23 9.33 18.03
C SER A 314 11.07 9.40 17.06
N PHE A 315 11.30 8.94 15.84
CA PHE A 315 10.29 8.75 14.82
C PHE A 315 10.22 7.28 14.41
N PHE A 316 9.00 6.83 14.16
CA PHE A 316 8.68 5.56 13.53
C PHE A 316 8.67 5.78 12.03
N ILE A 317 9.30 4.87 11.31
CA ILE A 317 9.22 4.79 9.86
C ILE A 317 8.54 3.47 9.49
N GLU A 318 7.53 3.55 8.62
CA GLU A 318 6.88 2.39 8.01
C GLU A 318 7.17 2.44 6.51
N PHE A 319 7.69 1.34 5.97
CA PHE A 319 8.05 1.23 4.56
C PHE A 319 8.00 -0.24 4.10
N SER A 320 7.91 -0.44 2.79
CA SER A 320 7.90 -1.78 2.21
C SER A 320 9.11 -1.98 1.30
N ALA A 321 9.79 -3.11 1.44
CA ALA A 321 10.99 -3.43 0.66
C ALA A 321 10.94 -4.87 0.12
N LEU A 322 11.62 -5.09 -1.02
CA LEU A 322 11.78 -6.42 -1.61
C LEU A 322 12.71 -7.27 -0.76
N SER A 323 12.30 -8.51 -0.53
CA SER A 323 13.02 -9.49 0.28
C SER A 323 14.21 -10.10 -0.47
N TRP A 324 15.26 -9.31 -0.63
CA TRP A 324 16.59 -9.76 -1.05
C TRP A 324 17.56 -9.69 0.11
N SER A 325 18.44 -10.68 0.26
CA SER A 325 19.47 -10.67 1.32
C SER A 325 20.49 -9.55 1.15
N SER A 326 20.68 -9.10 -0.09
CA SER A 326 21.57 -8.02 -0.48
C SER A 326 21.13 -7.46 -1.83
N ALA A 327 21.28 -6.15 -1.99
CA ALA A 327 20.96 -5.48 -3.23
C ALA A 327 22.15 -5.56 -4.23
N ASN A 328 21.84 -5.72 -5.52
CA ASN A 328 22.83 -5.86 -6.59
C ASN A 328 22.26 -5.31 -7.90
N ASN A 329 23.11 -4.68 -8.71
CA ASN A 329 22.78 -4.18 -10.04
C ASN A 329 22.25 -5.26 -10.99
N ASP A 330 22.61 -6.53 -10.80
CA ASP A 330 22.05 -7.67 -11.54
C ASP A 330 20.53 -7.81 -11.35
N TYR A 331 19.97 -7.17 -10.33
CA TYR A 331 18.54 -7.15 -10.04
C TYR A 331 17.81 -5.95 -10.66
N ILE A 332 18.49 -5.08 -11.41
CA ILE A 332 17.87 -3.96 -12.11
C ILE A 332 17.78 -4.30 -13.60
N LYS A 333 16.57 -4.25 -14.16
CA LYS A 333 16.32 -4.58 -15.58
C LYS A 333 15.65 -3.43 -16.31
N ASP A 334 15.96 -3.29 -17.59
CA ASP A 334 15.21 -2.40 -18.48
C ASP A 334 13.92 -3.12 -18.91
N VAL A 335 12.79 -2.45 -18.70
CA VAL A 335 11.45 -2.94 -19.05
C VAL A 335 10.80 -1.96 -20.01
N GLN A 336 10.09 -2.51 -20.97
CA GLN A 336 9.26 -1.74 -21.90
C GLN A 336 7.85 -2.32 -21.90
N ASP A 337 6.90 -1.53 -21.42
CA ASP A 337 5.49 -1.85 -21.50
C ASP A 337 4.83 -1.10 -22.63
N LYS A 338 3.89 -1.78 -23.29
CA LYS A 338 3.21 -1.27 -24.46
C LYS A 338 1.73 -1.63 -24.42
N PHE A 339 0.88 -0.62 -24.41
CA PHE A 339 -0.57 -0.80 -24.36
C PHE A 339 -1.29 0.26 -25.18
N THR A 340 -2.59 0.03 -25.40
CA THR A 340 -3.47 0.98 -26.09
C THR A 340 -4.27 1.74 -25.04
N PHE A 341 -4.17 3.07 -25.03
CA PHE A 341 -4.93 3.92 -24.13
C PHE A 341 -6.41 3.93 -24.52
N ARG A 342 -7.31 3.71 -23.54
CA ARG A 342 -8.76 3.61 -23.71
C ARG A 342 -9.13 2.79 -24.97
N PRO A 343 -8.79 1.48 -25.00
CA PRO A 343 -8.99 0.66 -26.18
C PRO A 343 -10.49 0.42 -26.45
N VAL A 344 -10.82 -0.02 -27.66
CA VAL A 344 -12.17 -0.51 -27.96
C VAL A 344 -12.36 -1.86 -27.28
N ILE A 345 -13.37 -1.95 -26.43
CA ILE A 345 -13.86 -3.17 -25.80
C ILE A 345 -15.01 -3.71 -26.64
N LYS A 346 -14.89 -4.97 -27.02
CA LYS A 346 -15.96 -5.75 -27.64
C LYS A 346 -16.67 -6.55 -26.54
N SER A 347 -17.97 -6.36 -26.42
CA SER A 347 -18.82 -7.08 -25.47
C SER A 347 -20.12 -7.53 -26.12
N ASN A 348 -20.82 -8.46 -25.48
CA ASN A 348 -22.12 -8.95 -25.93
C ASN A 348 -23.17 -8.71 -24.86
N ILE A 349 -24.33 -8.22 -25.27
CA ILE A 349 -25.51 -8.09 -24.43
C ILE A 349 -26.51 -9.15 -24.87
N SER A 350 -26.93 -9.98 -23.91
CA SER A 350 -27.94 -11.01 -24.15
C SER A 350 -29.32 -10.51 -23.76
N VAL A 351 -30.27 -10.61 -24.68
CA VAL A 351 -31.68 -10.29 -24.48
C VAL A 351 -32.48 -11.55 -24.70
N PHE A 352 -33.34 -11.92 -23.75
CA PHE A 352 -34.18 -13.11 -23.89
C PHE A 352 -35.46 -12.73 -24.63
N TYR A 353 -35.82 -13.50 -25.67
CA TYR A 353 -36.99 -13.28 -26.50
C TYR A 353 -38.12 -14.23 -26.10
N TYR A 354 -39.23 -13.69 -25.61
CA TYR A 354 -40.40 -14.48 -25.18
C TYR A 354 -41.48 -14.65 -26.27
N GLY A 355 -41.25 -14.15 -27.48
CA GLY A 355 -42.28 -14.08 -28.53
C GLY A 355 -42.99 -12.72 -28.63
N ASP A 356 -42.61 -11.73 -27.81
CA ASP A 356 -43.21 -10.40 -27.80
C ASP A 356 -42.64 -9.47 -28.89
N ASP A 357 -43.40 -8.44 -29.29
CA ASP A 357 -42.99 -7.50 -30.35
C ASP A 357 -41.67 -6.77 -30.02
N ASN A 358 -41.44 -6.47 -28.74
CA ASN A 358 -40.24 -5.79 -28.28
C ASN A 358 -39.78 -6.32 -26.93
N GLU A 359 -38.46 -6.41 -26.74
CA GLU A 359 -37.85 -6.67 -25.45
C GLU A 359 -36.90 -5.55 -25.06
N SER A 360 -36.83 -5.27 -23.76
CA SER A 360 -35.93 -4.23 -23.26
C SER A 360 -34.64 -4.78 -22.71
N PHE A 361 -33.59 -3.95 -22.78
CA PHE A 361 -32.30 -4.25 -22.18
C PHE A 361 -31.61 -2.96 -21.69
N SER A 362 -30.65 -3.14 -20.79
CA SER A 362 -29.85 -2.04 -20.27
C SER A 362 -28.37 -2.24 -20.59
N ILE A 363 -27.71 -1.14 -20.93
CA ILE A 363 -26.25 -1.07 -21.10
C ILE A 363 -25.54 -0.56 -19.83
N LEU A 364 -26.29 -0.31 -18.75
CA LEU A 364 -25.76 0.17 -17.48
C LEU A 364 -24.77 -0.85 -16.91
N ASN A 365 -23.61 -0.37 -16.44
CA ASN A 365 -22.47 -1.17 -15.97
C ASN A 365 -21.76 -2.01 -17.05
N ILE A 366 -22.15 -1.88 -18.33
CA ILE A 366 -21.46 -2.52 -19.46
C ILE A 366 -20.72 -1.44 -20.26
N VAL A 367 -21.45 -0.42 -20.70
CA VAL A 367 -20.92 0.70 -21.49
C VAL A 367 -20.65 1.89 -20.56
N PRO A 368 -19.55 2.64 -20.75
CA PRO A 368 -19.32 3.88 -20.00
C PRO A 368 -20.39 4.95 -20.25
N GLN A 369 -20.67 5.76 -19.21
CA GLN A 369 -21.76 6.74 -19.21
C GLN A 369 -21.63 7.82 -20.30
N ASP A 370 -20.40 8.21 -20.64
CA ASP A 370 -20.10 9.19 -21.68
C ASP A 370 -20.48 8.71 -23.09
N GLN A 371 -20.77 7.41 -23.25
CA GLN A 371 -21.11 6.77 -24.53
C GLN A 371 -22.56 6.26 -24.60
N PHE A 372 -23.40 6.54 -23.59
CA PHE A 372 -24.80 6.12 -23.58
C PHE A 372 -25.64 6.68 -24.73
N ASN A 373 -25.21 7.74 -25.40
CA ASN A 373 -25.94 8.29 -26.55
C ASN A 373 -25.22 8.04 -27.89
N ASP A 374 -24.14 7.26 -27.87
CA ASP A 374 -23.41 6.91 -29.09
C ASP A 374 -24.04 5.68 -29.74
N SER A 375 -24.88 5.90 -30.75
CA SER A 375 -25.51 4.82 -31.52
C SER A 375 -24.52 3.97 -32.29
N SER A 376 -23.29 4.45 -32.54
CA SER A 376 -22.29 3.73 -33.31
C SER A 376 -21.69 2.55 -32.54
N ILE A 377 -21.95 2.41 -31.24
CA ILE A 377 -21.44 1.29 -30.45
C ILE A 377 -22.06 -0.05 -30.85
N TYR A 378 -23.28 -0.07 -31.39
CA TYR A 378 -23.98 -1.28 -31.81
C TYR A 378 -23.44 -1.76 -33.17
N LYS A 379 -23.02 -3.03 -33.25
CA LYS A 379 -22.36 -3.57 -34.46
C LYS A 379 -23.16 -4.65 -35.14
N ASP A 380 -23.44 -5.72 -34.42
CA ASP A 380 -24.08 -6.91 -34.95
C ASP A 380 -25.20 -7.36 -34.03
N LEU A 381 -26.18 -8.06 -34.61
CA LEU A 381 -27.29 -8.66 -33.90
C LEU A 381 -27.45 -10.11 -34.37
N TYR A 382 -27.36 -11.03 -33.41
CA TYR A 382 -27.47 -12.47 -33.66
C TYR A 382 -28.72 -13.01 -32.99
N ILE A 383 -29.53 -13.72 -33.77
CA ILE A 383 -30.81 -14.29 -33.35
C ILE A 383 -30.84 -15.78 -33.66
N GLU A 384 -31.54 -16.57 -32.84
CA GLU A 384 -31.81 -17.96 -33.17
C GLU A 384 -33.03 -18.03 -34.10
N ILE A 385 -32.86 -18.69 -35.24
CA ILE A 385 -33.92 -18.88 -36.23
C ILE A 385 -34.07 -20.36 -36.57
N TRP A 386 -35.26 -20.75 -37.01
CA TRP A 386 -35.53 -22.09 -37.51
C TRP A 386 -36.46 -22.04 -38.74
N GLN A 387 -36.44 -23.10 -39.54
CA GLN A 387 -37.45 -23.28 -40.58
C GLN A 387 -38.79 -23.57 -39.92
N VAL A 388 -39.85 -22.89 -40.38
CA VAL A 388 -41.18 -22.97 -39.78
C VAL A 388 -41.65 -24.44 -39.67
N GLY A 389 -41.83 -24.89 -38.42
CA GLY A 389 -42.31 -26.23 -38.10
C GLY A 389 -41.24 -27.33 -38.04
N ASP A 390 -39.95 -26.99 -38.16
CA ASP A 390 -38.84 -27.95 -38.05
C ASP A 390 -37.77 -27.51 -37.02
N PRO A 391 -37.92 -27.90 -35.74
CA PRO A 391 -36.96 -27.58 -34.69
C PRO A 391 -35.55 -28.13 -34.89
N SER A 392 -35.35 -29.08 -35.82
CA SER A 392 -34.02 -29.62 -36.12
C SER A 392 -33.15 -28.67 -36.93
N THR A 393 -33.72 -27.54 -37.36
CA THR A 393 -33.06 -26.52 -38.21
C THR A 393 -32.63 -25.27 -37.45
N ILE A 394 -32.68 -25.27 -36.12
CA ILE A 394 -32.24 -24.13 -35.29
C ILE A 394 -30.80 -23.76 -35.64
N GLU A 395 -30.58 -22.49 -35.95
CA GLU A 395 -29.25 -21.92 -36.16
C GLU A 395 -29.18 -20.48 -35.65
N LEU A 396 -27.97 -20.05 -35.29
CA LEU A 396 -27.68 -18.66 -34.99
C LEU A 396 -27.47 -17.89 -36.29
N PHE A 397 -28.31 -16.89 -36.53
CA PHE A 397 -28.28 -16.06 -37.72
C PHE A 397 -27.89 -14.63 -37.37
N ASN A 398 -26.89 -14.10 -38.05
CA ASN A 398 -26.53 -12.68 -37.95
C ASN A 398 -27.38 -11.91 -38.96
N ILE A 399 -28.25 -11.01 -38.47
CA ILE A 399 -29.04 -10.13 -39.34
C ILE A 399 -28.19 -8.96 -39.92
N ASN A 400 -26.90 -8.92 -39.55
CA ASN A 400 -25.74 -8.13 -39.99
C ASN A 400 -26.03 -6.87 -40.79
N LEU A 401 -26.60 -5.91 -40.09
CA LEU A 401 -26.87 -4.55 -40.54
C LEU A 401 -26.91 -3.68 -39.27
N ASP A 402 -26.26 -2.52 -39.29
CA ASP A 402 -26.16 -1.57 -38.17
C ASP A 402 -27.51 -1.48 -37.41
N PRO A 403 -27.63 -2.07 -36.19
CA PRO A 403 -28.93 -2.34 -35.60
C PRO A 403 -29.76 -1.08 -35.34
N ILE A 404 -29.11 0.07 -35.19
CA ILE A 404 -29.79 1.36 -35.01
C ILE A 404 -30.31 1.88 -36.36
N ILE A 405 -29.50 1.81 -37.43
CA ILE A 405 -29.92 2.30 -38.76
C ILE A 405 -31.14 1.55 -39.30
N PHE A 406 -31.27 0.25 -38.98
CA PHE A 406 -32.36 -0.60 -39.44
C PHE A 406 -33.53 -0.70 -38.47
N ASP A 407 -33.53 0.12 -37.42
CA ASP A 407 -34.56 0.17 -36.38
C ASP A 407 -34.77 -1.16 -35.64
N TYR A 408 -33.75 -2.03 -35.62
CA TYR A 408 -33.75 -3.26 -34.81
C TYR A 408 -33.52 -2.95 -33.33
N ILE A 409 -32.77 -1.89 -33.04
CA ILE A 409 -32.55 -1.38 -31.69
C ILE A 409 -32.92 0.10 -31.67
N PHE A 410 -33.62 0.53 -30.62
CA PHE A 410 -33.91 1.94 -30.38
C PHE A 410 -33.80 2.29 -28.90
N GLN A 411 -33.37 3.52 -28.61
CA GLN A 411 -33.16 4.01 -27.24
C GLN A 411 -34.49 4.43 -26.60
N ASP A 412 -34.63 4.22 -25.29
CA ASP A 412 -35.74 4.76 -24.52
C ASP A 412 -35.68 6.30 -24.48
N GLU A 413 -36.83 6.95 -24.64
CA GLU A 413 -36.90 8.42 -24.73
C GLU A 413 -36.53 9.13 -23.41
N ASN A 414 -36.62 8.44 -22.27
CA ASN A 414 -36.45 9.04 -20.95
C ASN A 414 -35.19 8.54 -20.21
N VAL A 415 -34.60 7.42 -20.65
CA VAL A 415 -33.50 6.76 -19.95
C VAL A 415 -32.37 6.41 -20.93
N SER A 416 -31.27 7.17 -20.87
CA SER A 416 -30.19 7.06 -21.86
C SER A 416 -29.44 5.71 -21.88
N PHE A 417 -29.49 4.94 -20.80
CA PHE A 417 -28.86 3.61 -20.73
C PHE A 417 -29.84 2.45 -20.98
N TYR A 418 -31.05 2.75 -21.45
CA TYR A 418 -32.13 1.78 -21.66
C TYR A 418 -32.54 1.74 -23.12
N TYR A 419 -32.73 0.54 -23.64
CA TYR A 419 -32.94 0.27 -25.06
C TYR A 419 -33.94 -0.85 -25.26
N TRP A 420 -34.46 -0.93 -26.48
CA TRP A 420 -35.42 -1.93 -26.92
C TRP A 420 -34.94 -2.64 -28.17
N VAL A 421 -35.19 -3.94 -28.28
CA VAL A 421 -35.02 -4.75 -29.48
C VAL A 421 -36.38 -4.93 -30.16
N ASN A 422 -36.48 -4.61 -31.44
CA ASN A 422 -37.72 -4.68 -32.23
C ASN A 422 -37.81 -6.01 -32.99
N PHE A 423 -38.39 -7.03 -32.37
CA PHE A 423 -38.52 -8.35 -32.97
C PHE A 423 -39.50 -8.39 -34.14
N THR A 424 -40.51 -7.52 -34.15
CA THR A 424 -41.40 -7.35 -35.32
C THR A 424 -40.59 -6.96 -36.55
N LYS A 425 -39.74 -5.92 -36.44
CA LYS A 425 -38.91 -5.44 -37.54
C LYS A 425 -37.87 -6.47 -37.98
N ILE A 426 -37.27 -7.17 -37.02
CA ILE A 426 -36.33 -8.26 -37.28
C ILE A 426 -37.01 -9.39 -38.08
N GLN A 427 -38.22 -9.81 -37.72
CA GLN A 427 -38.95 -10.85 -38.44
C GLN A 427 -39.36 -10.41 -39.85
N GLU A 428 -39.81 -9.15 -40.04
CA GLU A 428 -40.14 -8.60 -41.37
C GLU A 428 -38.94 -8.65 -42.32
N ASP A 429 -37.76 -8.29 -41.82
CA ASP A 429 -36.53 -8.30 -42.62
C ASP A 429 -35.99 -9.72 -42.80
N LEU A 430 -36.11 -10.59 -41.78
CA LEU A 430 -35.79 -12.01 -41.89
C LEU A 430 -36.62 -12.70 -42.97
N ASP A 431 -37.92 -12.42 -43.08
CA ASP A 431 -38.79 -12.98 -44.12
C ASP A 431 -38.31 -12.61 -45.53
N THR A 432 -37.74 -11.42 -45.67
CA THR A 432 -37.18 -10.90 -46.92
C THR A 432 -35.83 -11.54 -47.25
N MET A 433 -34.97 -11.71 -46.24
CA MET A 433 -33.63 -12.28 -46.42
C MET A 433 -33.65 -13.81 -46.55
N ARG A 434 -34.55 -14.47 -45.81
CA ARG A 434 -34.59 -15.92 -45.64
C ARG A 434 -36.02 -16.43 -45.45
N SER A 435 -36.79 -16.38 -46.54
CA SER A 435 -38.17 -16.84 -46.57
C SER A 435 -38.35 -18.26 -46.03
N GLY A 436 -39.36 -18.46 -45.17
CA GLY A 436 -39.69 -19.75 -44.56
C GLY A 436 -38.99 -20.00 -43.22
N TYR A 437 -38.25 -19.03 -42.70
CA TYR A 437 -37.66 -19.05 -41.37
C TYR A 437 -38.40 -18.11 -40.42
N THR A 438 -38.38 -18.42 -39.13
CA THR A 438 -38.90 -17.55 -38.08
C THR A 438 -37.97 -17.56 -36.88
N ILE A 439 -38.06 -16.53 -36.04
CA ILE A 439 -37.29 -16.43 -34.80
C ILE A 439 -37.76 -17.54 -33.85
N VAL A 440 -36.83 -18.14 -33.11
CA VAL A 440 -37.13 -19.19 -32.14
C VAL A 440 -37.66 -18.52 -30.86
N ASP A 441 -38.89 -18.83 -30.46
CA ASP A 441 -39.43 -18.41 -29.16
C ASP A 441 -38.60 -18.96 -27.99
N ASP A 442 -38.57 -18.25 -26.87
CA ASP A 442 -37.81 -18.61 -25.67
C ASP A 442 -36.30 -18.80 -25.94
N SER A 443 -35.72 -17.91 -26.76
CA SER A 443 -34.29 -17.94 -27.14
C SER A 443 -33.54 -16.66 -26.77
N TYR A 444 -32.21 -16.72 -26.79
CA TYR A 444 -31.37 -15.54 -26.57
C TYR A 444 -31.00 -14.86 -27.89
N THR A 445 -31.20 -13.55 -27.91
CA THR A 445 -30.63 -12.63 -28.89
C THR A 445 -29.35 -12.02 -28.33
N TYR A 446 -28.31 -11.95 -29.16
CA TYR A 446 -27.00 -11.41 -28.78
C TYR A 446 -26.71 -10.15 -29.57
N ILE A 447 -26.49 -9.06 -28.84
CA ILE A 447 -26.15 -7.75 -29.39
C ILE A 447 -24.65 -7.53 -29.19
N GLU A 448 -23.91 -7.43 -30.27
CA GLU A 448 -22.49 -7.07 -30.22
C GLU A 448 -22.34 -5.55 -30.08
N VAL A 449 -21.66 -5.12 -29.03
CA VAL A 449 -21.34 -3.71 -28.77
C VAL A 449 -19.83 -3.49 -28.71
N ASN A 450 -19.36 -2.45 -29.40
CA ASN A 450 -17.98 -1.99 -29.39
C ASN A 450 -17.93 -0.57 -28.85
N PHE A 451 -17.38 -0.40 -27.64
CA PHE A 451 -17.28 0.89 -26.96
C PHE A 451 -15.86 1.16 -26.49
N ILE A 452 -15.53 2.42 -26.26
CA ILE A 452 -14.22 2.86 -25.76
C ILE A 452 -14.17 2.61 -24.26
N SER A 453 -13.13 1.94 -23.77
CA SER A 453 -12.92 1.74 -22.33
C SER A 453 -12.81 3.07 -21.58
N SER A 454 -13.35 3.16 -20.36
CA SER A 454 -13.09 4.26 -19.43
C SER A 454 -11.83 4.04 -18.58
N ARG A 455 -11.07 2.96 -18.83
CA ARG A 455 -9.90 2.60 -18.03
C ARG A 455 -8.76 3.62 -18.22
N LEU A 456 -8.40 4.28 -17.12
CA LEU A 456 -7.26 5.22 -17.02
C LEU A 456 -6.08 4.65 -16.23
N ILE A 457 -6.20 3.39 -15.79
CA ILE A 457 -5.21 2.68 -14.99
C ILE A 457 -4.64 1.52 -15.81
N TYR A 458 -3.32 1.34 -15.86
CA TYR A 458 -2.70 0.25 -16.62
C TYR A 458 -1.67 -0.46 -15.76
N GLU A 459 -1.72 -1.80 -15.80
CA GLU A 459 -0.77 -2.64 -15.07
C GLU A 459 0.57 -2.61 -15.81
N LEU A 460 1.63 -2.35 -15.06
CA LEU A 460 3.00 -2.46 -15.49
C LEU A 460 3.46 -3.90 -15.28
N ALA A 461 4.30 -4.42 -16.17
CA ALA A 461 4.75 -5.80 -16.10
C ALA A 461 5.62 -6.10 -14.87
N GLN A 462 6.24 -5.07 -14.28
CA GLN A 462 7.13 -5.16 -13.11
C GLN A 462 7.09 -3.87 -12.30
N THR A 463 7.50 -3.93 -11.04
CA THR A 463 7.66 -2.77 -10.15
C THR A 463 8.74 -1.83 -10.66
N PRO A 464 8.40 -0.56 -10.97
CA PRO A 464 9.40 0.43 -11.31
C PRO A 464 10.43 0.61 -10.21
N PHE A 465 11.65 0.94 -10.62
CA PHE A 465 12.66 1.46 -9.72
C PHE A 465 12.14 2.76 -9.08
N ASN A 466 12.58 3.11 -7.87
CA ASN A 466 12.10 4.28 -7.14
C ASN A 466 12.66 5.58 -7.73
N TYR A 467 12.19 5.90 -8.93
CA TYR A 467 12.67 7.02 -9.71
C TYR A 467 12.38 8.37 -9.05
N ASP A 468 11.37 8.43 -8.17
CA ASP A 468 10.96 9.65 -7.47
C ASP A 468 12.06 10.20 -6.54
N TYR A 469 12.97 9.35 -6.05
CA TYR A 469 13.99 9.74 -5.07
C TYR A 469 15.39 10.01 -5.65
N LEU A 470 15.59 9.83 -6.97
CA LEU A 470 16.93 9.86 -7.59
C LEU A 470 17.37 11.24 -8.11
N GLY A 471 16.45 12.20 -8.19
CA GLY A 471 16.70 13.54 -8.74
C GLY A 471 17.12 13.55 -10.22
N ALA A 472 17.05 14.73 -10.86
CA ALA A 472 17.18 14.87 -12.33
C ALA A 472 18.56 14.54 -12.94
N ALA A 473 19.56 14.13 -12.16
CA ALA A 473 20.88 13.75 -12.68
C ALA A 473 20.94 12.28 -13.15
N HIS A 474 19.94 11.46 -12.80
CA HIS A 474 19.96 10.00 -12.97
C HIS A 474 18.95 9.52 -14.02
N ASN A 475 18.94 10.21 -15.16
CA ASN A 475 17.98 10.03 -16.27
C ASN A 475 17.73 8.58 -16.72
N SER A 476 18.69 7.67 -16.52
CA SER A 476 18.53 6.25 -16.87
C SER A 476 17.54 5.48 -15.99
N TYR A 477 17.25 5.96 -14.79
CA TYR A 477 16.32 5.33 -13.85
C TYR A 477 14.93 5.96 -13.86
N HIS A 478 14.78 7.13 -14.49
CA HIS A 478 13.48 7.77 -14.66
C HIS A 478 12.62 7.06 -15.71
N ILE A 479 11.32 7.11 -15.48
CA ILE A 479 10.32 6.56 -16.38
C ILE A 479 10.22 7.45 -17.60
N LYS A 480 10.22 6.83 -18.78
CA LYS A 480 9.98 7.49 -20.05
C LYS A 480 8.61 7.09 -20.58
N LEU A 481 7.72 8.06 -20.65
CA LEU A 481 6.41 7.97 -21.29
C LEU A 481 6.54 8.40 -22.76
N THR A 482 6.10 7.53 -23.67
CA THR A 482 5.96 7.87 -25.09
C THR A 482 4.49 7.71 -25.50
N VAL A 483 3.85 8.84 -25.78
CA VAL A 483 2.54 8.90 -26.43
C VAL A 483 2.76 8.92 -27.94
N GLU A 484 2.15 8.01 -28.68
CA GLU A 484 2.32 7.93 -30.14
C GLU A 484 2.07 9.28 -30.82
N GLY A 485 3.03 9.72 -31.65
CA GLY A 485 2.97 11.00 -32.34
C GLY A 485 3.47 12.21 -31.53
N GLN A 486 3.83 12.03 -30.25
CA GLN A 486 4.39 13.08 -29.39
C GLN A 486 5.88 12.84 -29.09
N SER A 487 6.54 13.84 -28.51
CA SER A 487 7.91 13.68 -28.01
C SER A 487 7.91 12.87 -26.71
N PRO A 488 8.96 12.08 -26.42
CA PRO A 488 9.08 11.39 -25.15
C PRO A 488 9.11 12.36 -23.96
N ILE A 489 8.46 11.96 -22.87
CA ILE A 489 8.34 12.71 -21.62
C ILE A 489 8.96 11.86 -20.51
N TYR A 490 9.63 12.48 -19.55
CA TYR A 490 10.39 11.78 -18.52
C TYR A 490 9.91 12.17 -17.12
N SER A 491 9.92 11.23 -16.17
CA SER A 491 9.42 11.48 -14.82
C SER A 491 10.21 12.50 -14.01
N TYR A 492 11.47 12.79 -14.37
CA TYR A 492 12.23 13.91 -13.77
C TYR A 492 11.71 15.30 -14.18
N ASP A 493 10.99 15.41 -15.31
CA ASP A 493 10.34 16.65 -15.74
C ASP A 493 8.90 16.64 -15.23
N THR A 494 8.74 16.80 -13.92
CA THR A 494 7.44 16.67 -13.23
C THR A 494 6.40 17.64 -13.78
N THR A 495 6.81 18.79 -14.33
CA THR A 495 5.90 19.76 -14.95
C THR A 495 5.25 19.20 -16.22
N GLU A 496 5.99 18.51 -17.08
CA GLU A 496 5.44 17.89 -18.28
C GLU A 496 4.85 16.49 -18.01
N PHE A 497 5.48 15.70 -17.16
CA PHE A 497 5.05 14.34 -16.84
C PHE A 497 3.69 14.31 -16.14
N ASN A 498 3.48 15.18 -15.14
CA ASN A 498 2.25 15.22 -14.35
C ASN A 498 1.03 15.76 -15.12
N LYS A 499 1.22 16.29 -16.34
CA LYS A 499 0.10 16.61 -17.24
C LYS A 499 -0.63 15.33 -17.68
N PHE A 500 0.13 14.26 -17.90
CA PHE A 500 -0.38 12.99 -18.42
C PHE A 500 -0.62 11.96 -17.30
N VAL A 501 0.33 11.85 -16.37
CA VAL A 501 0.33 10.83 -15.31
C VAL A 501 -0.14 11.46 -14.00
N GLU A 502 -1.10 10.80 -13.34
CA GLU A 502 -1.58 11.18 -12.00
C GLU A 502 -0.65 10.64 -10.91
N LYS A 503 -0.37 9.34 -10.96
CA LYS A 503 0.54 8.64 -10.03
C LYS A 503 0.96 7.27 -10.58
N ILE A 504 1.94 6.65 -9.93
CA ILE A 504 2.35 5.26 -10.13
C ILE A 504 2.43 4.59 -8.77
N GLU A 505 1.66 3.52 -8.57
CA GLU A 505 1.48 2.86 -7.28
C GLU A 505 1.07 1.41 -7.53
N ASP A 506 1.53 0.47 -6.71
CA ASP A 506 1.17 -0.96 -6.78
C ASP A 506 1.36 -1.59 -8.17
N ASN A 507 2.44 -1.24 -8.88
CA ASN A 507 2.69 -1.67 -10.26
C ASN A 507 1.65 -1.17 -11.28
N TYR A 508 0.86 -0.14 -10.95
CA TYR A 508 -0.07 0.49 -11.88
C TYR A 508 0.37 1.92 -12.20
N ILE A 509 0.19 2.31 -13.46
CA ILE A 509 0.26 3.71 -13.89
C ILE A 509 -1.15 4.28 -14.08
N TYR A 510 -1.39 5.42 -13.45
CA TYR A 510 -2.66 6.14 -13.48
C TYR A 510 -2.52 7.38 -14.37
N PHE A 511 -3.43 7.54 -15.33
CA PHE A 511 -3.46 8.69 -16.24
C PHE A 511 -4.56 9.67 -15.85
N ASN A 512 -4.30 10.97 -16.04
CA ASN A 512 -5.30 12.00 -15.84
C ASN A 512 -6.45 11.87 -16.86
N ASP A 513 -7.70 12.06 -16.41
CA ASP A 513 -8.85 12.24 -17.32
C ASP A 513 -8.88 13.69 -17.82
N LYS A 514 -8.35 13.93 -19.02
CA LYS A 514 -8.31 15.24 -19.66
C LYS A 514 -9.24 15.28 -20.86
N VAL A 515 -9.88 16.41 -21.10
CA VAL A 515 -10.73 16.60 -22.30
C VAL A 515 -9.92 17.18 -23.47
N PHE A 516 -10.45 17.03 -24.68
CA PHE A 516 -9.81 17.54 -25.88
C PHE A 516 -9.52 19.05 -25.78
N GLY A 517 -8.25 19.43 -25.96
CA GLY A 517 -7.78 20.81 -25.89
C GLY A 517 -7.11 21.18 -24.56
N GLU A 518 -7.18 20.32 -23.54
CA GLU A 518 -6.41 20.47 -22.31
C GLU A 518 -4.98 19.91 -22.47
N GLU A 519 -4.02 20.50 -21.76
CA GLU A 519 -2.67 19.95 -21.68
C GLU A 519 -2.70 18.57 -21.00
N GLY A 520 -1.96 17.60 -21.56
CA GLY A 520 -2.01 16.22 -21.09
C GLY A 520 -3.10 15.36 -21.72
N TYR A 521 -3.91 15.88 -22.64
CA TYR A 521 -4.90 15.08 -23.37
C TYR A 521 -4.24 13.97 -24.20
N ILE A 522 -4.70 12.74 -24.00
CA ILE A 522 -4.36 11.56 -24.80
C ILE A 522 -5.60 11.14 -25.58
N GLU A 523 -5.47 11.02 -26.90
CA GLU A 523 -6.58 10.54 -27.73
C GLU A 523 -6.88 9.06 -27.45
N ASN A 524 -8.16 8.69 -27.51
CA ASN A 524 -8.57 7.29 -27.36
C ASN A 524 -7.93 6.42 -28.44
N LYS A 525 -7.52 5.21 -28.07
CA LYS A 525 -6.81 4.22 -28.89
C LYS A 525 -5.38 4.61 -29.29
N THR A 526 -4.83 5.68 -28.71
CA THR A 526 -3.41 6.01 -28.89
C THR A 526 -2.53 4.94 -28.25
N GLN A 527 -1.46 4.57 -28.94
CA GLN A 527 -0.47 3.65 -28.40
C GLN A 527 0.42 4.36 -27.39
N ILE A 528 0.56 3.75 -26.22
CA ILE A 528 1.43 4.22 -25.14
C ILE A 528 2.59 3.22 -25.00
N THR A 529 3.78 3.75 -24.83
CA THR A 529 4.97 2.98 -24.46
C THR A 529 5.58 3.58 -23.20
N ILE A 530 5.82 2.75 -22.20
CA ILE A 530 6.47 3.11 -20.94
C ILE A 530 7.80 2.35 -20.90
N ASP A 531 8.92 3.08 -20.96
CA ASP A 531 10.25 2.50 -20.73
C ASP A 531 10.68 2.86 -19.30
N PHE A 532 11.09 1.87 -18.51
CA PHE A 532 11.52 2.09 -17.14
C PHE A 532 12.53 1.04 -16.68
N LYS A 533 13.31 1.37 -15.64
CA LYS A 533 14.08 0.37 -14.92
C LYS A 533 13.18 -0.26 -13.86
N ALA A 534 13.19 -1.58 -13.76
CA ALA A 534 12.45 -2.32 -12.75
C ALA A 534 13.40 -3.04 -11.80
N LYS A 535 13.00 -3.14 -10.53
CA LYS A 535 13.67 -3.97 -9.53
C LYS A 535 13.14 -5.40 -9.70
N LEU A 536 14.03 -6.39 -9.76
CA LEU A 536 13.66 -7.80 -9.87
C LEU A 536 12.89 -8.20 -8.61
N GLN A 537 11.58 -8.39 -8.75
CA GLN A 537 10.70 -8.73 -7.64
C GLN A 537 10.95 -10.19 -7.21
N PRO A 538 11.39 -10.45 -5.96
CA PRO A 538 11.31 -11.77 -5.36
C PRO A 538 9.83 -12.13 -5.16
N GLY A 539 9.49 -13.39 -4.90
CA GLY A 539 8.09 -13.78 -4.72
C GLY A 539 7.83 -15.25 -4.95
N LEU A 540 6.57 -15.65 -4.86
CA LEU A 540 6.17 -17.05 -4.96
C LEU A 540 6.44 -17.59 -6.38
N LEU A 541 7.32 -18.59 -6.48
CA LEU A 541 7.54 -19.34 -7.71
C LEU A 541 6.58 -20.52 -7.83
N ASP A 542 6.42 -21.25 -6.73
CA ASP A 542 5.61 -22.47 -6.70
C ASP A 542 5.07 -22.72 -5.29
N ARG A 543 3.94 -23.41 -5.20
CA ARG A 543 3.28 -23.73 -3.93
C ARG A 543 2.61 -25.09 -4.02
N GLU A 544 3.07 -25.98 -3.16
CA GLU A 544 2.52 -27.34 -3.06
C GLU A 544 1.66 -27.46 -1.81
N HIS A 545 0.45 -27.99 -2.00
CA HIS A 545 -0.53 -28.20 -0.93
C HIS A 545 -0.34 -29.59 -0.30
N PHE A 546 -0.30 -29.63 1.03
CA PHE A 546 -0.16 -30.86 1.79
C PHE A 546 -1.31 -31.02 2.78
N SER A 547 -2.12 -32.05 2.54
CA SER A 547 -3.08 -32.56 3.52
C SER A 547 -2.52 -33.84 4.13
N MET A 548 -2.19 -33.80 5.43
CA MET A 548 -1.59 -34.92 6.15
C MET A 548 -2.44 -35.35 7.32
N VAL A 549 -2.65 -36.67 7.40
CA VAL A 549 -3.32 -37.33 8.51
C VAL A 549 -2.29 -38.11 9.30
N ILE A 550 -2.14 -37.76 10.58
CA ILE A 550 -1.19 -38.39 11.48
C ILE A 550 -1.97 -39.25 12.47
N TYR A 551 -1.67 -40.54 12.49
CA TYR A 551 -2.34 -41.49 13.38
C TYR A 551 -1.51 -41.75 14.65
N PRO A 552 -2.15 -41.87 15.82
CA PRO A 552 -1.47 -42.23 17.05
C PRO A 552 -0.92 -43.66 16.93
N TRP A 553 0.33 -43.85 17.38
CA TRP A 553 1.05 -45.13 17.30
C TRP A 553 0.25 -46.32 17.85
N LYS A 554 -0.53 -46.09 18.90
CA LYS A 554 -1.29 -47.12 19.63
C LYS A 554 -2.44 -47.72 18.80
N HIS A 555 -2.94 -47.04 17.78
CA HIS A 555 -4.09 -47.51 17.00
C HIS A 555 -3.75 -48.42 15.80
N TYR A 556 -2.50 -48.44 15.33
CA TYR A 556 -2.12 -49.21 14.12
C TYR A 556 -1.18 -50.40 14.38
N PHE A 557 -0.46 -50.43 15.50
CA PHE A 557 0.54 -51.47 15.80
C PHE A 557 0.31 -52.19 17.14
N ASP A 558 -0.96 -52.48 17.47
CA ASP A 558 -1.27 -53.52 18.46
C ASP A 558 -1.09 -54.89 17.81
N VAL A 559 0.11 -55.45 17.93
CA VAL A 559 0.28 -56.90 17.82
C VAL A 559 0.30 -57.43 19.25
N GLU A 560 -0.82 -58.01 19.68
CA GLU A 560 -0.80 -58.99 20.76
C GLU A 560 0.24 -60.07 20.40
N LEU A 561 1.40 -60.02 21.04
CA LEU A 561 2.28 -61.18 21.14
C LEU A 561 2.22 -61.67 22.59
N SER A 562 1.16 -62.42 22.87
CA SER A 562 1.15 -63.33 24.00
C SER A 562 2.24 -64.39 23.77
N SER A 563 3.24 -64.39 24.66
CA SER A 563 4.39 -65.32 24.78
C SER A 563 5.64 -65.03 23.92
N ILE A 564 6.71 -64.63 24.62
CA ILE A 564 8.05 -64.40 24.07
C ILE A 564 8.96 -65.54 24.51
N THR A 565 9.39 -66.41 23.58
CA THR A 565 10.53 -67.31 23.77
C THR A 565 11.28 -67.51 22.44
N GLY A 566 12.43 -66.84 22.26
CA GLY A 566 13.37 -67.16 21.17
C GLY A 566 14.32 -66.02 20.75
N PRO A 567 15.62 -66.32 20.46
CA PRO A 567 16.64 -65.32 20.16
C PRO A 567 16.59 -64.74 18.73
N ILE A 568 15.63 -65.16 17.90
CA ILE A 568 15.45 -64.66 16.52
C ILE A 568 14.71 -63.30 16.51
N ASN A 569 14.06 -62.91 17.61
CA ASN A 569 13.21 -61.71 17.68
C ASN A 569 13.92 -60.39 18.04
N TYR A 570 15.24 -60.37 18.24
CA TYR A 570 15.93 -59.09 18.44
C TYR A 570 15.84 -58.20 17.18
N ARG A 571 15.85 -58.80 15.99
CA ARG A 571 15.80 -58.06 14.72
C ARG A 571 14.40 -57.49 14.41
N ASP A 572 13.34 -58.11 14.91
CA ASP A 572 11.96 -57.61 14.78
C ASP A 572 11.60 -56.60 15.88
N GLY A 573 12.29 -56.62 17.03
CA GLY A 573 12.18 -55.59 18.07
C GLY A 573 12.72 -54.21 17.65
N TYR A 574 13.75 -54.18 16.80
CA TYR A 574 14.34 -52.93 16.27
C TYR A 574 13.73 -52.45 14.95
N ARG A 575 12.82 -53.21 14.32
CA ARG A 575 12.05 -52.74 13.16
C ARG A 575 11.02 -51.65 13.51
N LYS A 576 10.87 -51.31 14.79
CA LYS A 576 10.03 -50.23 15.33
C LYS A 576 10.74 -48.86 15.43
N LEU A 577 11.69 -48.57 14.53
CA LEU A 577 12.41 -47.28 14.50
C LEU A 577 12.42 -46.70 13.07
N SER A 578 11.28 -46.17 12.63
CA SER A 578 11.19 -44.89 11.92
C SER A 578 9.72 -44.65 11.54
N SER A 579 9.03 -43.80 12.27
CA SER A 579 7.67 -43.34 11.94
C SER A 579 7.68 -41.82 11.75
N SER A 580 8.71 -41.35 11.06
CA SER A 580 8.82 -39.99 10.57
C SER A 580 8.80 -40.10 9.04
N SER A 581 7.96 -39.31 8.38
CA SER A 581 7.91 -39.24 6.92
C SER A 581 8.86 -38.19 6.43
N ILE A 582 9.56 -38.51 5.34
CA ILE A 582 10.42 -37.58 4.61
C ILE A 582 9.85 -37.50 3.21
N ILE A 583 9.42 -36.31 2.81
CA ILE A 583 8.83 -36.05 1.52
C ILE A 583 9.70 -35.01 0.81
N ALA A 584 10.10 -35.30 -0.43
CA ALA A 584 10.69 -34.26 -1.28
C ALA A 584 9.52 -33.38 -1.76
N PRO A 585 9.45 -32.10 -1.38
CA PRO A 585 8.28 -31.29 -1.65
C PRO A 585 8.15 -30.91 -3.13
N PHE A 586 9.23 -30.94 -3.91
CA PHE A 586 9.24 -30.57 -5.33
C PHE A 586 9.92 -31.65 -6.18
N GLU A 587 9.31 -32.04 -7.30
CA GLU A 587 9.94 -32.92 -8.30
C GLU A 587 10.89 -32.10 -9.18
N TYR A 588 12.21 -32.26 -8.99
CA TYR A 588 13.17 -31.54 -9.80
C TYR A 588 13.32 -32.15 -11.20
N SER A 589 12.67 -31.53 -12.19
CA SER A 589 13.29 -31.29 -13.50
C SER A 589 12.97 -29.87 -13.95
N LEU A 590 13.76 -28.88 -13.53
CA LEU A 590 13.85 -27.60 -14.22
C LEU A 590 14.55 -27.83 -15.56
N SER A 591 13.81 -28.40 -16.52
CA SER A 591 14.22 -28.49 -17.92
C SER A 591 14.03 -27.11 -18.56
N ILE A 592 15.09 -26.29 -18.57
CA ILE A 592 15.20 -25.10 -19.43
C ILE A 592 15.39 -25.56 -20.89
N ASN A 593 14.36 -26.20 -21.45
CA ASN A 593 14.14 -26.08 -22.89
C ASN A 593 13.17 -24.93 -23.20
N ASP A 594 12.53 -24.34 -22.19
CA ASP A 594 11.92 -23.02 -22.30
C ASP A 594 12.95 -21.99 -21.87
N THR A 595 13.71 -21.52 -22.86
CA THR A 595 14.63 -20.39 -22.76
C THR A 595 13.89 -19.17 -22.22
N TYR A 596 14.08 -18.86 -20.94
CA TYR A 596 14.11 -17.46 -20.51
C TYR A 596 15.50 -16.94 -20.84
N SER A 597 15.62 -16.23 -21.96
CA SER A 597 16.82 -15.44 -22.23
C SER A 597 16.85 -14.26 -21.27
N LEU A 598 17.96 -14.13 -20.54
CA LEU A 598 18.31 -12.98 -19.70
C LEU A 598 18.29 -11.67 -20.47
#